data_AF-A0A970HYD7-F1
#
_entry.id   AF-A0A970HYD7-F1
#
_cell.length_a   1.000
_cell.length_b   1.000
_cell.length_c   1.000
_cell.angle_alpha   90.00
_cell.angle_beta   90.00
_cell.angle_gamma   90.00
#
_symmetry.space_group_name_H-M   'P 1'
#
loop_
_entity.id
_entity.type
_entity.pdbx_description
1 polymer ?
#
loop_
_entity_poly.entity_id
_entity_poly.type
_entity_poly.pdbx_seq_one_letter_code
_entity_poly.pdbx_strand_id
1 'polypeptide(L)'
;KLKHSALIIRERILDIYRERGISEKRLAKVAAMTLGQKNHLDPDRKQQFIKAGVMHIMAVSGLHTVILSLFVFRMLFFMKGKLKTFRVIITLAILWVYAFVTGLTPSVLRATLMYSFLQAGKIIKRDVDSVNSVLASAFMLVLVRPSVIFDAGFLLSYSAVIFIICFCRDLYQKISFRRRIPDIIWQSATVTIIAQPGTLPLTVMKFNRFPVWFILSNIVIVPLASLVIISGVLTIFFYPLPFLSRITGGFLEFVSGLTESLTEKAASLPLSTIENIGISIPECIFLSISLFLLLKYLLDRKSIRAAYPLVFLLLFITAGTVQETALKRTGEVIVYNTAGHAAVGIRTGKHLHSYADSPEVVKEVDRHKAMAGLKETKNLLNGNAFLRIGNSEDNTENLHILITDRLTNTIPEKPAPDIIILRGKNPPVDNTFTLDSCTKALVAGPGVQNRSAVGSLNADTLHFVRNHGAFRFNLLYPDK
;
A
#
# COMPACT_ATOMS: atom_id res chain seq x y z
N LYS A 1 21.54 17.78 -5.50
CA LYS A 1 21.72 18.98 -4.65
C LYS A 1 20.47 19.25 -3.78
N LEU A 2 19.31 19.61 -4.34
CA LEU A 2 18.07 19.86 -3.57
C LEU A 2 17.68 18.75 -2.57
N LYS A 3 17.67 17.48 -3.00
CA LYS A 3 17.34 16.34 -2.11
C LYS A 3 18.30 16.20 -0.91
N HIS A 4 19.56 16.58 -1.09
CA HIS A 4 20.57 16.55 -0.04
C HIS A 4 20.39 17.71 0.94
N SER A 5 20.09 18.91 0.45
CA SER A 5 19.72 20.05 1.30
C SER A 5 18.47 19.77 2.15
N ALA A 6 17.46 19.11 1.58
CA ALA A 6 16.27 18.68 2.32
C ALA A 6 16.61 17.68 3.44
N LEU A 7 17.55 16.76 3.21
CA LEU A 7 18.03 15.82 4.23
C LEU A 7 18.74 16.55 5.38
N ILE A 8 19.64 17.49 5.07
CA ILE A 8 20.35 18.28 6.10
C ILE A 8 19.36 19.07 6.96
N ILE A 9 18.36 19.71 6.35
CA ILE A 9 17.33 20.46 7.08
C ILE A 9 16.54 19.53 8.01
N ARG A 10 16.22 18.30 7.56
CA ARG A 10 15.52 17.32 8.41
C ARG A 10 16.34 16.92 9.62
N GLU A 11 17.61 16.57 9.43
CA GLU A 11 18.48 16.21 10.55
C GLU A 11 18.55 17.34 11.58
N ARG A 12 18.69 18.59 11.12
CA ARG A 12 18.64 19.76 12.01
C ARG A 12 17.31 19.89 12.76
N ILE A 13 16.18 19.57 12.12
CA ILE A 13 14.86 19.56 12.78
C ILE A 13 14.77 18.42 13.81
N LEU A 14 15.35 17.26 13.53
CA LEU A 14 15.41 16.15 14.49
C LEU A 14 16.23 16.53 15.72
N ASP A 15 17.33 17.24 15.55
CA ASP A 15 18.15 17.73 16.66
C ASP A 15 17.38 18.74 17.52
N ILE A 16 16.63 19.66 16.87
CA ILE A 16 15.70 20.56 17.58
C ILE A 16 14.69 19.76 18.42
N TYR A 17 14.11 18.70 17.86
CA TYR A 17 13.17 17.86 18.58
C TYR A 17 13.81 17.14 19.78
N ARG A 18 15.04 16.63 19.63
CA ARG A 18 15.80 16.02 20.73
C ARG A 18 16.07 17.01 21.87
N GLU A 19 16.59 18.18 21.53
CA GLU A 19 16.92 19.24 22.50
C GLU A 19 15.69 19.72 23.30
N ARG A 20 14.49 19.60 22.72
CA ARG A 20 13.23 20.03 23.34
C ARG A 20 12.48 18.92 24.08
N GLY A 21 13.13 17.77 24.31
CA GLY A 21 12.65 16.73 25.23
C GLY A 21 11.80 15.63 24.59
N ILE A 22 11.84 15.46 23.27
CA ILE A 22 11.22 14.31 22.61
C ILE A 22 12.08 13.08 22.89
N SER A 23 11.47 12.01 23.38
CA SER A 23 12.17 10.76 23.66
C SER A 23 12.67 10.08 22.37
N GLU A 24 13.83 9.44 22.41
CA GLU A 24 14.38 8.70 21.25
C GLU A 24 13.40 7.65 20.71
N LYS A 25 12.65 6.99 21.61
CA LYS A 25 11.60 6.03 21.24
C LYS A 25 10.45 6.64 20.43
N ARG A 26 10.18 7.94 20.57
CA ARG A 26 9.09 8.65 19.87
C ARG A 26 9.58 9.55 18.75
N LEU A 27 10.87 9.90 18.73
CA LEU A 27 11.48 10.73 17.71
C LEU A 27 11.25 10.18 16.31
N ALA A 28 11.44 8.87 16.09
CA ALA A 28 11.18 8.22 14.80
C ALA A 28 9.73 8.40 14.31
N LYS A 29 8.75 8.38 15.23
CA LYS A 29 7.33 8.55 14.91
C LYS A 29 6.99 10.02 14.65
N VAL A 30 7.51 10.94 15.47
CA VAL A 30 7.36 12.39 15.24
C VAL A 30 8.00 12.76 13.90
N ALA A 31 9.17 12.22 13.58
CA ALA A 31 9.84 12.36 12.29
C ALA A 31 8.99 11.83 11.13
N ALA A 32 8.37 10.64 11.29
CA ALA A 32 7.49 10.08 10.28
C ALA A 32 6.24 10.97 10.03
N MET A 33 5.59 11.44 11.09
CA MET A 33 4.35 12.23 11.00
C MET A 33 4.59 13.67 10.54
N THR A 34 5.70 14.30 10.94
CA THR A 34 5.99 15.72 10.64
C THR A 34 6.86 15.90 9.39
N LEU A 35 7.88 15.04 9.20
CA LEU A 35 8.89 15.15 8.13
C LEU A 35 8.75 14.07 7.04
N GLY A 36 7.94 13.04 7.28
CA GLY A 36 7.75 11.93 6.33
C GLY A 36 8.88 10.92 6.30
N GLN A 37 9.80 10.95 7.28
CA GLN A 37 10.90 9.97 7.38
C GLN A 37 10.42 8.68 8.05
N LYS A 38 10.33 7.60 7.26
CA LYS A 38 9.89 6.28 7.74
C LYS A 38 11.04 5.32 8.06
N ASN A 39 12.28 5.70 7.75
CA ASN A 39 13.42 4.79 7.73
C ASN A 39 13.80 4.25 9.12
N HIS A 40 13.45 4.99 10.18
CA HIS A 40 13.74 4.62 11.57
C HIS A 40 12.51 4.04 12.30
N LEU A 41 11.41 3.79 11.58
CA LEU A 41 10.19 3.28 12.19
C LEU A 41 10.22 1.76 12.26
N ASP A 42 10.01 1.25 13.47
CA ASP A 42 9.88 -0.18 13.73
C ASP A 42 8.75 -0.83 12.90
N PRO A 43 8.98 -2.00 12.27
CA PRO A 43 7.97 -2.72 11.49
C PRO A 43 6.70 -3.05 12.28
N ASP A 44 6.79 -3.33 13.58
CA ASP A 44 5.64 -3.68 14.41
C ASP A 44 4.72 -2.47 14.61
N ARG A 45 5.32 -1.31 14.88
CA ARG A 45 4.59 -0.04 14.96
C ARG A 45 3.92 0.27 13.63
N LYS A 46 4.62 0.06 12.52
CA LYS A 46 4.01 0.21 11.19
C LYS A 46 2.75 -0.63 11.08
N GLN A 47 2.80 -1.90 11.49
CA GLN A 47 1.67 -2.82 11.44
C GLN A 47 0.51 -2.39 12.35
N GLN A 48 0.76 -1.81 13.52
CA GLN A 48 -0.30 -1.27 14.38
C GLN A 48 -1.13 -0.18 13.68
N PHE A 49 -0.48 0.78 13.00
CA PHE A 49 -1.20 1.82 12.25
C PHE A 49 -1.94 1.27 11.02
N ILE A 50 -1.45 0.18 10.40
CA ILE A 50 -2.18 -0.53 9.34
C ILE A 50 -3.45 -1.12 9.93
N LYS A 51 -3.34 -1.83 11.05
CA LYS A 51 -4.46 -2.49 11.72
C LYS A 51 -5.53 -1.50 12.19
N ALA A 52 -5.11 -0.36 12.72
CA ALA A 52 -6.02 0.72 13.12
C ALA A 52 -6.58 1.53 11.93
N GLY A 53 -6.16 1.27 10.69
CA GLY A 53 -6.66 1.97 9.49
C GLY A 53 -6.15 3.41 9.31
N VAL A 54 -5.13 3.81 10.07
CA VAL A 54 -4.57 5.17 10.13
C VAL A 54 -3.18 5.28 9.52
N MET A 55 -2.74 4.29 8.73
CA MET A 55 -1.43 4.31 8.05
C MET A 55 -1.21 5.56 7.19
N HIS A 56 -2.29 6.13 6.65
CA HIS A 56 -2.27 7.35 5.84
C HIS A 56 -1.76 8.58 6.61
N ILE A 57 -1.76 8.55 7.95
CA ILE A 57 -1.26 9.61 8.82
C ILE A 57 0.27 9.53 8.99
N MET A 58 0.86 8.32 8.98
CA MET A 58 2.31 8.15 9.10
C MET A 58 3.07 8.52 7.83
N ALA A 59 2.39 8.55 6.68
CA ALA A 59 2.87 9.32 5.56
C ALA A 59 2.36 10.75 5.76
N VAL A 60 3.21 11.76 5.63
CA VAL A 60 2.70 13.15 5.62
C VAL A 60 1.56 13.23 4.61
N SER A 61 0.35 13.47 5.10
CA SER A 61 -0.87 13.34 4.32
C SER A 61 -1.22 14.67 3.66
N GLY A 62 -2.05 14.61 2.62
CA GLY A 62 -2.60 15.83 2.02
C GLY A 62 -3.44 16.63 3.02
N LEU A 63 -4.13 15.94 3.94
CA LEU A 63 -4.91 16.57 5.01
C LEU A 63 -4.01 17.42 5.92
N HIS A 64 -2.82 16.93 6.26
CA HIS A 64 -1.85 17.70 7.06
C HIS A 64 -1.45 19.00 6.36
N THR A 65 -1.25 18.93 5.05
CA THR A 65 -0.89 20.10 4.22
C THR A 65 -2.05 21.11 4.19
N VAL A 66 -3.29 20.64 4.09
CA VAL A 66 -4.48 21.49 4.15
C VAL A 66 -4.63 22.14 5.53
N ILE A 67 -4.46 21.38 6.61
CA ILE A 67 -4.54 21.89 7.98
C ILE A 67 -3.44 22.93 8.23
N LEU A 68 -2.21 22.65 7.80
CA LEU A 68 -1.11 23.62 7.87
C LEU A 68 -1.44 24.89 7.10
N SER A 69 -2.00 24.76 5.88
CA SER A 69 -2.42 25.92 5.08
C SER A 69 -3.48 26.75 5.81
N LEU A 70 -4.46 26.10 6.45
CA LEU A 70 -5.52 26.78 7.18
C LEU A 70 -4.98 27.46 8.45
N PHE A 71 -4.08 26.79 9.17
CA PHE A 71 -3.42 27.31 10.34
C PHE A 71 -2.62 28.58 10.02
N VAL A 72 -1.72 28.49 9.02
CA VAL A 72 -0.92 29.63 8.53
C VAL A 72 -1.83 30.74 8.04
N PHE A 73 -2.82 30.40 7.20
CA PHE A 73 -3.76 31.38 6.69
C PHE A 73 -4.45 32.10 7.85
N ARG A 74 -4.96 31.39 8.86
CA ARG A 74 -5.64 31.97 10.03
C ARG A 74 -4.71 32.78 10.93
N MET A 75 -3.45 32.38 11.08
CA MET A 75 -2.44 33.18 11.82
C MET A 75 -2.24 34.56 11.16
N LEU A 76 -2.26 34.61 9.83
CA LEU A 76 -2.17 35.85 9.05
C LEU A 76 -3.53 36.60 8.92
N PHE A 77 -4.46 36.45 9.87
CA PHE A 77 -5.79 37.08 9.78
C PHE A 77 -5.77 38.61 9.70
N PHE A 78 -4.72 39.24 10.22
CA PHE A 78 -4.53 40.70 10.24
C PHE A 78 -4.26 41.28 8.84
N MET A 79 -3.82 40.46 7.87
CA MET A 79 -3.57 40.87 6.49
C MET A 79 -4.86 40.87 5.66
N LYS A 80 -5.62 41.98 5.72
CA LYS A 80 -6.89 42.20 4.99
C LYS A 80 -6.71 43.10 3.75
N GLY A 81 -7.73 43.19 2.89
CA GLY A 81 -7.74 44.07 1.71
C GLY A 81 -6.70 43.69 0.64
N LYS A 82 -5.90 44.66 0.16
CA LYS A 82 -4.80 44.43 -0.82
C LYS A 82 -3.74 43.44 -0.30
N LEU A 83 -3.59 43.32 1.03
CA LEU A 83 -2.67 42.35 1.66
C LEU A 83 -3.20 40.91 1.63
N LYS A 84 -4.45 40.68 1.20
CA LYS A 84 -5.01 39.33 1.04
C LYS A 84 -4.24 38.51 0.01
N THR A 85 -3.76 39.14 -1.06
CA THR A 85 -2.91 38.47 -2.07
C THR A 85 -1.56 38.08 -1.47
N PHE A 86 -0.93 38.97 -0.69
CA PHE A 86 0.31 38.65 0.05
C PHE A 86 0.11 37.50 1.04
N ARG A 87 -1.02 37.47 1.76
CA ARG A 87 -1.35 36.36 2.66
C ARG A 87 -1.40 35.01 1.94
N VAL A 88 -1.98 34.98 0.74
CA VAL A 88 -2.03 33.77 -0.11
C VAL A 88 -0.63 33.39 -0.57
N ILE A 89 0.18 34.34 -1.04
CA ILE A 89 1.55 34.11 -1.50
C ILE A 89 2.42 33.55 -0.36
N ILE A 90 2.34 34.12 0.84
CA ILE A 90 3.09 33.64 2.01
C ILE A 90 2.64 32.22 2.39
N THR A 91 1.34 31.95 2.36
CA THR A 91 0.81 30.61 2.66
C THR A 91 1.32 29.59 1.62
N LEU A 92 1.31 29.94 0.34
CA LEU A 92 1.87 29.10 -0.72
C LEU A 92 3.37 28.85 -0.54
N ALA A 93 4.14 29.89 -0.24
CA ALA A 93 5.57 29.77 0.01
C ALA A 93 5.86 28.80 1.17
N ILE A 94 5.15 28.93 2.29
CA ILE A 94 5.27 28.03 3.44
C ILE A 94 4.90 26.59 3.06
N LEU A 95 3.84 26.40 2.27
CA LEU A 95 3.43 25.06 1.81
C LEU A 95 4.47 24.40 0.90
N TRP A 96 5.10 25.17 0.01
CA TRP A 96 6.17 24.66 -0.85
C TRP A 96 7.45 24.36 -0.08
N VAL A 97 7.81 25.19 0.91
CA VAL A 97 8.88 24.88 1.85
C VAL A 97 8.57 23.61 2.63
N TYR A 98 7.34 23.46 3.13
CA TYR A 98 6.92 22.23 3.81
C TYR A 98 6.96 21.01 2.89
N ALA A 99 6.51 21.14 1.64
CA ALA A 99 6.61 20.08 0.64
C ALA A 99 8.07 19.69 0.39
N PHE A 100 8.98 20.65 0.35
CA PHE A 100 10.41 20.42 0.18
C PHE A 100 11.05 19.71 1.37
N VAL A 101 10.77 20.20 2.59
CA VAL A 101 11.25 19.60 3.85
C VAL A 101 10.70 18.18 3.99
N THR A 102 9.44 17.94 3.62
CA THR A 102 8.84 16.60 3.60
C THR A 102 9.25 15.77 2.38
N GLY A 103 10.18 16.26 1.56
CA GLY A 103 10.89 15.48 0.54
C GLY A 103 10.04 15.19 -0.68
N LEU A 104 9.08 16.09 -0.94
CA LEU A 104 8.14 16.04 -2.04
C LEU A 104 7.39 14.71 -2.08
N THR A 105 6.98 14.22 -0.90
CA THR A 105 6.13 13.03 -0.84
C THR A 105 4.91 13.23 -1.74
N PRO A 106 4.49 12.22 -2.54
CA PRO A 106 3.43 12.40 -3.52
C PRO A 106 2.14 12.97 -2.92
N SER A 107 1.79 12.63 -1.68
CA SER A 107 0.62 13.16 -0.98
C SER A 107 0.70 14.65 -0.69
N VAL A 108 1.85 15.15 -0.21
CA VAL A 108 2.04 16.59 0.07
C VAL A 108 2.12 17.38 -1.22
N LEU A 109 2.87 16.89 -2.21
CA LEU A 109 2.99 17.55 -3.51
C LEU A 109 1.62 17.77 -4.17
N ARG A 110 0.75 16.76 -4.14
CA ARG A 110 -0.62 16.87 -4.66
C ARG A 110 -1.44 17.90 -3.91
N ALA A 111 -1.45 17.86 -2.58
CA ALA A 111 -2.19 18.81 -1.78
C ALA A 111 -1.71 20.26 -1.99
N THR A 112 -0.39 20.47 -2.07
CA THR A 112 0.21 21.78 -2.36
C THR A 112 -0.16 22.27 -3.77
N LEU A 113 -0.14 21.39 -4.77
CA LEU A 113 -0.54 21.74 -6.14
C LEU A 113 -2.03 22.07 -6.24
N MET A 114 -2.90 21.25 -5.64
CA MET A 114 -4.35 21.48 -5.59
C MET A 114 -4.68 22.80 -4.89
N TYR A 115 -4.02 23.09 -3.77
CA TYR A 115 -4.15 24.37 -3.08
C TYR A 115 -3.65 25.54 -3.94
N SER A 116 -2.55 25.35 -4.67
CA SER A 116 -2.01 26.35 -5.60
C SER A 116 -3.01 26.70 -6.71
N PHE A 117 -3.61 25.70 -7.36
CA PHE A 117 -4.62 25.94 -8.41
C PHE A 117 -5.87 26.64 -7.87
N LEU A 118 -6.39 26.21 -6.72
CA LEU A 118 -7.56 26.82 -6.12
C LEU A 118 -7.33 28.30 -5.76
N GLN A 119 -6.13 28.65 -5.28
CA GLN A 119 -5.79 30.02 -4.95
C GLN A 119 -5.46 30.87 -6.17
N ALA A 120 -4.79 30.31 -7.18
CA ALA A 120 -4.52 31.00 -8.44
C ALA A 120 -5.83 31.46 -9.09
N GLY A 121 -6.85 30.59 -9.14
CA GLY A 121 -8.15 30.98 -9.68
C GLY A 121 -8.87 32.08 -8.91
N LYS A 122 -8.76 32.08 -7.56
CA LYS A 122 -9.27 33.18 -6.73
C LYS A 122 -8.56 34.51 -7.01
N ILE A 123 -7.26 34.48 -7.28
CA ILE A 123 -6.48 35.69 -7.64
C ILE A 123 -6.92 36.20 -9.02
N ILE A 124 -7.14 35.30 -9.98
CA ILE A 124 -7.60 35.61 -11.34
C ILE A 124 -9.12 35.95 -11.36
N LYS A 125 -9.81 35.85 -10.21
CA LYS A 125 -11.26 36.09 -10.06
C LYS A 125 -12.13 35.22 -10.99
N ARG A 126 -11.72 33.98 -11.24
CA ARG A 126 -12.57 33.00 -11.95
C ARG A 126 -13.15 32.00 -10.97
N ASP A 127 -14.39 31.59 -11.25
CA ASP A 127 -15.01 30.47 -10.54
C ASP A 127 -14.23 29.20 -10.89
N VAL A 128 -13.63 28.61 -9.86
CA VAL A 128 -12.85 27.39 -9.99
C VAL A 128 -13.67 26.22 -9.50
N ASP A 129 -13.95 25.33 -10.43
CA ASP A 129 -14.46 24.00 -10.09
C ASP A 129 -13.34 23.22 -9.36
N SER A 130 -13.70 22.69 -8.19
CA SER A 130 -12.77 21.91 -7.36
C SER A 130 -12.37 20.61 -8.06
N VAL A 131 -13.27 19.99 -8.82
CA VAL A 131 -12.98 18.79 -9.62
C VAL A 131 -11.96 19.11 -10.71
N ASN A 132 -12.13 20.22 -11.43
CA ASN A 132 -11.17 20.65 -12.45
C ASN A 132 -9.79 20.93 -11.87
N SER A 133 -9.73 21.50 -10.65
CA SER A 133 -8.45 21.70 -9.95
C SER A 133 -7.75 20.38 -9.62
N VAL A 134 -8.52 19.37 -9.21
CA VAL A 134 -8.00 18.02 -8.94
C VAL A 134 -7.46 17.39 -10.22
N LEU A 135 -8.25 17.42 -11.30
CA LEU A 135 -7.87 16.84 -12.59
C LEU A 135 -6.66 17.57 -13.22
N ALA A 136 -6.61 18.91 -13.14
CA ALA A 136 -5.47 19.69 -13.59
C ALA A 136 -4.19 19.35 -12.81
N SER A 137 -4.30 19.17 -11.49
CA SER A 137 -3.17 18.71 -10.68
C SER A 137 -2.72 17.30 -11.08
N ALA A 138 -3.65 16.37 -11.30
CA ALA A 138 -3.34 15.02 -11.71
C ALA A 138 -2.63 15.00 -13.08
N PHE A 139 -3.16 15.76 -14.04
CA PHE A 139 -2.59 15.91 -15.37
C PHE A 139 -1.15 16.45 -15.32
N MET A 140 -0.90 17.51 -14.54
CA MET A 140 0.46 18.04 -14.38
C MET A 140 1.44 17.05 -13.74
N LEU A 141 1.03 16.29 -12.72
CA LEU A 141 1.90 15.24 -12.16
C LEU A 141 2.21 14.15 -13.19
N VAL A 142 1.22 13.74 -13.99
CA VAL A 142 1.40 12.70 -15.02
C VAL A 142 2.31 13.19 -16.15
N LEU A 143 2.21 14.47 -16.54
CA LEU A 143 3.11 15.07 -17.53
C LEU A 143 4.57 15.07 -17.06
N VAL A 144 4.82 15.42 -15.80
CA VAL A 144 6.18 15.46 -15.24
C VAL A 144 6.73 14.05 -15.03
N ARG A 145 5.88 13.12 -14.60
CA ARG A 145 6.27 11.73 -14.35
C ARG A 145 5.12 10.76 -14.69
N PRO A 146 5.10 10.20 -15.91
CA PRO A 146 4.02 9.31 -16.34
C PRO A 146 3.86 8.06 -15.46
N SER A 147 4.95 7.57 -14.87
CA SER A 147 4.92 6.38 -14.00
C SER A 147 4.08 6.57 -12.73
N VAL A 148 3.70 7.80 -12.36
CA VAL A 148 2.95 8.10 -11.14
C VAL A 148 1.55 7.46 -11.13
N ILE A 149 0.99 7.15 -12.30
CA ILE A 149 -0.31 6.46 -12.41
C ILE A 149 -0.31 5.06 -11.79
N PHE A 150 0.87 4.42 -11.71
CA PHE A 150 1.03 3.10 -11.11
C PHE A 150 1.27 3.15 -9.60
N ASP A 151 1.53 4.35 -9.05
CA ASP A 151 1.76 4.51 -7.61
C ASP A 151 0.44 4.36 -6.84
N ALA A 152 0.41 3.41 -5.90
CA ALA A 152 -0.77 3.18 -5.05
C ALA A 152 -1.19 4.44 -4.28
N GLY A 153 -0.22 5.26 -3.84
CA GLY A 153 -0.49 6.51 -3.15
C GLY A 153 -1.20 7.54 -4.05
N PHE A 154 -0.85 7.59 -5.34
CA PHE A 154 -1.50 8.45 -6.33
C PHE A 154 -2.97 8.06 -6.47
N LEU A 155 -3.24 6.79 -6.80
CA LEU A 155 -4.58 6.26 -7.00
C LEU A 155 -5.47 6.46 -5.77
N LEU A 156 -4.96 6.10 -4.57
CA LEU A 156 -5.72 6.18 -3.34
C LEU A 156 -6.16 7.62 -3.02
N SER A 157 -5.25 8.59 -3.04
CA SER A 157 -5.61 9.94 -2.62
C SER A 157 -6.39 10.73 -3.67
N TYR A 158 -6.19 10.49 -4.98
CA TYR A 158 -7.07 11.10 -5.98
C TYR A 158 -8.49 10.54 -5.91
N SER A 159 -8.63 9.22 -5.76
CA SER A 159 -9.93 8.59 -5.59
C SER A 159 -10.65 9.09 -4.33
N ALA A 160 -9.95 9.17 -3.19
CA ALA A 160 -10.50 9.72 -1.95
C ALA A 160 -11.02 11.15 -2.14
N VAL A 161 -10.22 12.02 -2.77
CA VAL A 161 -10.58 13.43 -2.93
C VAL A 161 -11.74 13.63 -3.90
N ILE A 162 -11.81 12.85 -5.00
CA ILE A 162 -12.96 12.90 -5.91
C ILE A 162 -14.26 12.58 -5.17
N PHE A 163 -14.27 11.52 -4.35
CA PHE A 163 -15.42 11.19 -3.52
C PHE A 163 -15.75 12.30 -2.53
N ILE A 164 -14.75 12.86 -1.84
CA ILE A 164 -14.95 13.96 -0.87
C ILE A 164 -15.57 15.19 -1.55
N ILE A 165 -15.04 15.62 -2.70
CA ILE A 165 -15.54 16.83 -3.39
C ILE A 165 -16.96 16.61 -3.88
N CYS A 166 -17.28 15.44 -4.42
CA CYS A 166 -18.59 15.15 -4.99
C CYS A 166 -19.68 14.94 -3.94
N PHE A 167 -19.37 14.36 -2.77
CA PHE A 167 -20.41 13.83 -1.86
C PHE A 167 -20.34 14.35 -0.43
N CYS A 168 -19.20 14.88 0.02
CA CYS A 168 -19.04 15.28 1.43
C CYS A 168 -19.98 16.42 1.81
N ARG A 169 -20.25 17.37 0.90
CA ARG A 169 -21.17 18.48 1.16
C ARG A 169 -22.60 17.99 1.37
N ASP A 170 -23.08 17.13 0.48
CA ASP A 170 -24.46 16.63 0.52
C ASP A 170 -24.71 15.77 1.75
N LEU A 171 -23.75 14.91 2.12
CA LEU A 171 -23.88 14.12 3.35
C LEU A 171 -23.82 15.00 4.60
N TYR A 172 -22.91 15.97 4.65
CA TYR A 172 -22.79 16.89 5.78
C TYR A 172 -24.09 17.67 6.03
N GLN A 173 -24.74 18.15 4.96
CA GLN A 173 -25.96 18.95 5.06
C GLN A 173 -27.20 18.17 5.52
N LYS A 174 -27.22 16.83 5.39
CA LYS A 174 -28.35 16.00 5.82
C LYS A 174 -28.50 15.95 7.34
N ILE A 175 -27.42 16.11 8.09
CA ILE A 175 -27.43 16.09 9.56
C ILE A 175 -26.72 17.33 10.06
N SER A 176 -27.48 18.29 10.58
CA SER A 176 -26.91 19.51 11.17
C SER A 176 -26.91 19.43 12.70
N PHE A 177 -25.77 19.71 13.31
CA PHE A 177 -25.66 19.81 14.76
C PHE A 177 -25.60 21.29 15.18
N ARG A 178 -26.44 21.67 16.17
CA ARG A 178 -26.45 23.05 16.69
C ARG A 178 -25.22 23.38 17.55
N ARG A 179 -24.60 22.36 18.18
CA ARG A 179 -23.44 22.52 19.06
C ARG A 179 -22.13 22.31 18.29
N ARG A 180 -21.12 23.12 18.60
CA ARG A 180 -19.82 23.14 17.92
C ARG A 180 -19.03 21.83 18.01
N ILE A 181 -19.05 21.14 19.15
CA ILE A 181 -18.28 19.90 19.34
C ILE A 181 -18.87 18.75 18.51
N PRO A 182 -20.17 18.42 18.61
CA PRO A 182 -20.79 17.42 17.74
C PRO A 182 -20.63 17.73 16.25
N ASP A 183 -20.68 19.00 15.85
CA ASP A 183 -20.49 19.41 14.46
C ASP A 183 -19.06 19.11 13.94
N ILE A 184 -18.03 19.37 14.74
CA ILE A 184 -16.64 19.02 14.38
C ILE A 184 -16.47 17.50 14.25
N ILE A 185 -17.06 16.73 15.17
CA ILE A 185 -17.02 15.26 15.13
C ILE A 185 -17.75 14.76 13.86
N TRP A 186 -18.91 15.33 13.56
CA TRP A 186 -19.67 14.99 12.38
C TRP A 186 -18.94 15.35 11.09
N GLN A 187 -18.27 16.49 11.04
CA GLN A 187 -17.45 16.86 9.88
C GLN A 187 -16.34 15.83 9.63
N SER A 188 -15.63 15.40 10.69
CA SER A 188 -14.59 14.37 10.61
C SER A 188 -15.15 13.01 10.19
N ALA A 189 -16.28 12.61 10.79
CA ALA A 189 -16.99 11.37 10.45
C ALA A 189 -17.46 11.38 8.99
N THR A 190 -18.07 12.48 8.53
CA THR A 190 -18.54 12.67 7.15
C THR A 190 -17.41 12.47 6.14
N VAL A 191 -16.27 13.14 6.35
CA VAL A 191 -15.10 13.00 5.47
C VAL A 191 -14.62 11.54 5.45
N THR A 192 -14.58 10.88 6.61
CA THR A 192 -14.16 9.48 6.74
C THR A 192 -15.13 8.53 6.01
N ILE A 193 -16.45 8.71 6.20
CA ILE A 193 -17.50 7.89 5.58
C ILE A 193 -17.49 8.03 4.06
N ILE A 194 -17.19 9.21 3.52
CA ILE A 194 -17.13 9.44 2.07
C ILE A 194 -15.80 9.01 1.46
N ALA A 195 -14.68 9.23 2.16
CA ALA A 195 -13.36 8.83 1.67
C ALA A 195 -13.18 7.31 1.62
N GLN A 196 -13.83 6.57 2.54
CA GLN A 196 -13.65 5.13 2.64
C GLN A 196 -14.17 4.38 1.38
N PRO A 197 -15.39 4.59 0.87
CA PRO A 197 -15.84 3.98 -0.38
C PRO A 197 -14.94 4.29 -1.57
N GLY A 198 -14.37 5.51 -1.63
CA GLY A 198 -13.44 5.88 -2.70
C GLY A 198 -12.09 5.15 -2.63
N THR A 199 -11.63 4.79 -1.44
CA THR A 199 -10.33 4.13 -1.23
C THR A 199 -10.44 2.61 -1.04
N LEU A 200 -11.62 2.10 -0.71
CA LEU A 200 -11.85 0.70 -0.35
C LEU A 200 -11.43 -0.27 -1.47
N PRO A 201 -11.91 -0.16 -2.72
CA PRO A 201 -11.58 -1.15 -3.76
C PRO A 201 -10.08 -1.19 -4.04
N LEU A 202 -9.44 -0.02 -4.08
CA LEU A 202 -8.00 0.12 -4.30
C LEU A 202 -7.18 -0.43 -3.12
N THR A 203 -7.65 -0.19 -1.89
CA THR A 203 -6.95 -0.65 -0.68
C THR A 203 -7.00 -2.17 -0.59
N VAL A 204 -8.17 -2.76 -0.88
CA VAL A 204 -8.32 -4.21 -0.89
C VAL A 204 -7.52 -4.84 -2.02
N MET A 205 -7.58 -4.31 -3.24
CA MET A 205 -6.81 -4.84 -4.38
C MET A 205 -5.28 -4.76 -4.14
N LYS A 206 -4.77 -3.63 -3.62
CA LYS A 206 -3.32 -3.41 -3.49
C LYS A 206 -2.72 -3.95 -2.19
N PHE A 207 -3.47 -3.94 -1.09
CA PHE A 207 -2.96 -4.28 0.24
C PHE A 207 -3.65 -5.48 0.86
N ASN A 208 -4.74 -5.99 0.27
CA ASN A 208 -5.50 -7.16 0.73
C ASN A 208 -5.90 -7.10 2.20
N ARG A 209 -6.18 -5.88 2.67
CA ARG A 209 -6.53 -5.59 4.04
C ARG A 209 -7.64 -4.56 4.08
N PHE A 210 -8.59 -4.77 4.96
CA PHE A 210 -9.63 -3.81 5.28
C PHE A 210 -9.68 -3.57 6.79
N PRO A 211 -9.36 -2.35 7.27
CA PRO A 211 -9.47 -2.01 8.68
C PRO A 211 -10.93 -1.80 9.08
N VAL A 212 -11.43 -2.56 10.05
CA VAL A 212 -12.85 -2.53 10.45
C VAL A 212 -13.16 -1.30 11.31
N TRP A 213 -12.26 -0.97 12.24
CA TRP A 213 -12.44 0.16 13.17
C TRP A 213 -12.04 1.52 12.59
N PHE A 214 -12.04 1.67 11.27
CA PHE A 214 -11.55 2.88 10.59
C PHE A 214 -12.32 4.15 10.99
N ILE A 215 -13.63 4.08 11.22
CA ILE A 215 -14.44 5.26 11.61
C ILE A 215 -14.01 5.74 12.99
N LEU A 216 -14.04 4.87 13.99
CA LEU A 216 -13.69 5.21 15.37
C LEU A 216 -12.23 5.66 15.49
N SER A 217 -11.34 4.93 14.81
CA SER A 217 -9.91 5.25 14.76
C SER A 217 -9.69 6.62 14.12
N ASN A 218 -10.32 6.93 12.99
CA ASN A 218 -10.14 8.21 12.31
C ASN A 218 -10.73 9.38 13.08
N ILE A 219 -11.89 9.23 13.73
CA ILE A 219 -12.51 10.29 14.53
C ILE A 219 -11.59 10.73 15.68
N VAL A 220 -10.85 9.79 16.28
CA VAL A 220 -10.01 10.07 17.45
C VAL A 220 -8.56 10.39 17.06
N ILE A 221 -7.95 9.56 16.20
CA ILE A 221 -6.52 9.60 15.90
C ILE A 221 -6.19 10.72 14.91
N VAL A 222 -7.05 11.02 13.92
CA VAL A 222 -6.76 12.07 12.91
C VAL A 222 -6.67 13.48 13.53
N PRO A 223 -7.56 13.90 14.45
CA PRO A 223 -7.40 15.17 15.15
C PRO A 223 -6.12 15.23 15.99
N LEU A 224 -5.78 14.14 16.70
CA LEU A 224 -4.55 14.07 17.49
C LEU A 224 -3.31 14.19 16.61
N ALA A 225 -3.28 13.52 15.46
CA ALA A 225 -2.20 13.64 14.50
C ALA A 225 -2.05 15.05 13.93
N SER A 226 -3.17 15.75 13.74
CA SER A 226 -3.17 17.15 13.33
C SER A 226 -2.53 18.03 14.41
N LEU A 227 -2.80 17.76 15.69
CA LEU A 227 -2.15 18.43 16.81
C LEU A 227 -0.65 18.11 16.90
N VAL A 228 -0.22 16.87 16.61
CA VAL A 228 1.22 16.51 16.51
C VAL A 228 1.92 17.38 15.48
N ILE A 229 1.29 17.64 14.34
CA ILE A 229 1.94 18.41 13.26
C ILE A 229 1.98 19.89 13.59
N ILE A 230 0.88 20.45 14.11
CA ILE A 230 0.85 21.85 14.54
C ILE A 230 1.89 22.07 15.64
N SER A 231 1.95 21.20 16.65
CA SER A 231 2.94 21.30 17.73
C SER A 231 4.38 21.09 17.24
N GLY A 232 4.62 20.20 16.28
CA GLY A 232 5.92 20.05 15.60
C GLY A 232 6.36 21.34 14.91
N VAL A 233 5.49 21.94 14.10
CA VAL A 233 5.78 23.21 13.43
C VAL A 233 6.00 24.34 14.43
N LEU A 234 5.19 24.42 15.49
CA LEU A 234 5.34 25.42 16.55
C LEU A 234 6.65 25.25 17.33
N THR A 235 7.08 24.02 17.59
CA THR A 235 8.36 23.73 18.27
C THR A 235 9.54 24.26 17.46
N ILE A 236 9.50 24.07 16.13
CA ILE A 236 10.50 24.62 15.22
C ILE A 236 10.43 26.15 15.19
N PHE A 237 9.23 26.71 15.07
CA PHE A 237 9.02 28.16 14.99
C PHE A 237 9.49 28.89 16.26
N PHE A 238 9.21 28.33 17.43
CA PHE A 238 9.62 28.90 18.71
C PHE A 238 10.99 28.43 19.20
N TYR A 239 11.74 27.68 18.38
CA TYR A 239 13.08 27.20 18.75
C TYR A 239 14.02 28.30 19.31
N PRO A 240 14.03 29.54 18.80
CA PRO A 240 14.86 30.62 19.35
C PRO A 240 14.46 31.05 20.78
N LEU A 241 13.25 30.73 21.24
CA LEU A 241 12.72 31.07 22.55
C LEU A 241 12.67 29.81 23.42
N PRO A 242 13.66 29.56 24.31
CA PRO A 242 13.80 28.28 25.00
C PRO A 242 12.60 27.86 25.85
N PHE A 243 11.95 28.82 26.49
CA PHE A 243 10.76 28.57 27.32
C PHE A 243 9.58 28.06 26.47
N LEU A 244 9.27 28.76 25.38
CA LEU A 244 8.10 28.46 24.55
C LEU A 244 8.30 27.20 23.69
N SER A 245 9.52 26.97 23.19
CA SER A 245 9.88 25.73 22.50
C SER A 245 9.85 24.51 23.41
N ARG A 246 10.20 24.64 24.70
CA ARG A 246 10.09 23.54 25.67
C ARG A 246 8.63 23.19 25.97
N ILE A 247 7.74 24.18 26.10
CA ILE A 247 6.30 23.93 26.30
C ILE A 247 5.71 23.21 25.07
N THR A 248 6.00 23.70 23.87
CA THR A 248 5.49 23.11 22.63
C THR A 248 6.08 21.72 22.36
N GLY A 249 7.36 21.50 22.68
CA GLY A 249 8.01 20.18 22.63
C GLY A 249 7.42 19.18 23.62
N GLY A 250 7.16 19.60 24.87
CA GLY A 250 6.49 18.75 25.87
C GLY A 250 5.06 18.39 25.47
N PHE A 251 4.31 19.35 24.91
CA PHE A 251 2.98 19.09 24.38
C PHE A 251 3.01 18.13 23.18
N LEU A 252 3.98 18.30 22.27
CA LEU A 252 4.20 17.39 21.15
C LEU A 252 4.49 15.95 21.63
N GLU A 253 5.35 15.79 22.64
CA GLU A 253 5.67 14.49 23.24
C GLU A 253 4.42 13.83 23.85
N PHE A 254 3.61 14.60 24.58
CA PHE A 254 2.35 14.13 25.16
C PHE A 254 1.35 13.65 24.10
N VAL A 255 1.03 14.51 23.12
CA VAL A 255 0.05 14.18 22.06
C VAL A 255 0.55 13.02 21.20
N SER A 256 1.85 12.98 20.91
CA SER A 256 2.51 11.87 20.21
C SER A 256 2.33 10.56 20.98
N GLY A 257 2.59 10.55 22.29
CA GLY A 257 2.39 9.38 23.15
C GLY A 257 0.92 8.93 23.21
N LEU A 258 -0.01 9.88 23.33
CA LEU A 258 -1.45 9.59 23.33
C LEU A 258 -1.90 8.95 22.00
N THR A 259 -1.43 9.49 20.87
CA THR A 259 -1.72 8.96 19.53
C THR A 259 -1.27 7.51 19.40
N GLU A 260 -0.10 7.16 19.92
CA GLU A 260 0.45 5.80 19.88
C GLU A 260 -0.34 4.83 20.74
N SER A 261 -0.63 5.18 22.00
CA SER A 261 -1.43 4.32 22.88
C SER A 261 -2.82 4.03 22.33
N LEU A 262 -3.47 5.04 21.72
CA LEU A 262 -4.80 4.86 21.12
C LEU A 262 -4.74 4.02 19.83
N THR A 263 -3.68 4.18 19.04
CA THR A 263 -3.46 3.36 17.84
C THR A 263 -3.21 1.90 18.22
N GLU A 264 -2.42 1.64 19.26
CA GLU A 264 -2.17 0.29 19.78
C GLU A 264 -3.45 -0.38 20.28
N LYS A 265 -4.26 0.34 21.07
CA LYS A 265 -5.57 -0.15 21.53
C LYS A 265 -6.52 -0.45 20.37
N ALA A 266 -6.56 0.41 19.35
CA ALA A 266 -7.38 0.18 18.17
C ALA A 266 -6.89 -1.05 17.38
N ALA A 267 -5.57 -1.27 17.31
CA ALA A 267 -4.97 -2.41 16.63
C ALA A 267 -5.20 -3.75 17.37
N SER A 268 -5.32 -3.72 18.70
CA SER A 268 -5.56 -4.90 19.54
C SER A 268 -7.03 -5.34 19.59
N LEU A 269 -7.97 -4.55 19.08
CA LEU A 269 -9.38 -4.93 19.04
C LEU A 269 -9.60 -6.19 18.16
N PRO A 270 -10.59 -7.03 18.51
CA PRO A 270 -10.93 -8.18 17.69
C PRO A 270 -11.34 -7.72 16.28
N LEU A 271 -10.98 -8.54 15.27
CA LEU A 271 -11.24 -8.26 13.86
C LEU A 271 -10.71 -6.89 13.40
N SER A 272 -9.58 -6.41 13.97
CA SER A 272 -9.02 -5.10 13.61
C SER A 272 -8.79 -4.95 12.10
N THR A 273 -8.39 -6.04 11.44
CA THR A 273 -8.33 -6.12 9.98
C THR A 273 -8.91 -7.41 9.44
N ILE A 274 -9.66 -7.30 8.35
CA ILE A 274 -9.97 -8.42 7.46
C ILE A 274 -8.81 -8.52 6.47
N GLU A 275 -8.15 -9.67 6.40
CA GLU A 275 -7.00 -9.92 5.53
C GLU A 275 -7.33 -10.94 4.44
N ASN A 276 -6.52 -10.99 3.38
CA ASN A 276 -6.58 -11.99 2.29
C ASN A 276 -7.92 -12.03 1.53
N ILE A 277 -8.47 -10.85 1.22
CA ILE A 277 -9.70 -10.75 0.43
C ILE A 277 -9.44 -11.13 -1.04
N GLY A 278 -8.35 -10.61 -1.65
CA GLY A 278 -7.95 -10.92 -3.02
C GLY A 278 -8.95 -10.44 -4.06
N ILE A 279 -8.84 -9.18 -4.50
CA ILE A 279 -9.70 -8.58 -5.52
C ILE A 279 -8.93 -8.36 -6.82
N SER A 280 -9.51 -8.71 -7.97
CA SER A 280 -8.91 -8.43 -9.29
C SER A 280 -9.15 -7.01 -9.81
N ILE A 281 -8.48 -6.67 -10.90
CA ILE A 281 -8.63 -5.37 -11.56
C ILE A 281 -10.09 -5.13 -12.02
N PRO A 282 -10.77 -6.06 -12.73
CA PRO A 282 -12.16 -5.85 -13.13
C PRO A 282 -13.11 -5.67 -11.94
N GLU A 283 -12.96 -6.51 -10.92
CA GLU A 283 -13.73 -6.38 -9.68
C GLU A 283 -13.51 -5.04 -9.00
N CYS A 284 -12.26 -4.57 -8.91
CA CYS A 284 -11.94 -3.26 -8.35
C CYS A 284 -12.65 -2.13 -9.11
N ILE A 285 -12.67 -2.18 -10.45
CA ILE A 285 -13.35 -1.17 -11.28
C ILE A 285 -14.86 -1.20 -11.06
N PHE A 286 -15.49 -2.38 -11.13
CA PHE A 286 -16.93 -2.51 -10.95
C PHE A 286 -17.37 -2.10 -9.54
N LEU A 287 -16.60 -2.46 -8.51
CA LEU A 287 -16.87 -2.06 -7.14
C LEU A 287 -16.72 -0.54 -6.96
N SER A 288 -15.67 0.08 -7.51
CA SER A 288 -15.50 1.54 -7.48
C SER A 288 -16.67 2.28 -8.13
N ILE A 289 -17.12 1.83 -9.31
CA ILE A 289 -18.24 2.44 -10.03
C ILE A 289 -19.55 2.24 -9.24
N SER A 290 -19.80 1.01 -8.76
CA SER A 290 -20.96 0.69 -7.93
C SER A 290 -21.05 1.60 -6.70
N LEU A 291 -19.95 1.77 -5.96
CA LEU A 291 -19.92 2.60 -4.75
C LEU A 291 -20.12 4.09 -5.07
N PHE A 292 -19.55 4.59 -6.16
CA PHE A 292 -19.76 5.97 -6.59
C PHE A 292 -21.23 6.23 -6.93
N LEU A 293 -21.84 5.32 -7.72
CA LEU A 293 -23.25 5.42 -8.09
C LEU A 293 -24.17 5.21 -6.88
N LEU A 294 -23.83 4.31 -5.96
CA LEU A 294 -24.60 4.09 -4.74
C LEU A 294 -24.64 5.36 -3.89
N LEU A 295 -23.49 6.01 -3.67
CA LEU A 295 -23.43 7.27 -2.94
C LEU A 295 -24.23 8.38 -3.63
N LYS A 296 -24.09 8.49 -4.96
CA LYS A 296 -24.87 9.45 -5.74
C LYS A 296 -26.37 9.22 -5.58
N TYR A 297 -26.83 7.97 -5.62
CA TYR A 297 -28.24 7.61 -5.44
C TYR A 297 -28.73 7.90 -4.01
N LEU A 298 -27.96 7.53 -2.99
CA LEU A 298 -28.34 7.73 -1.59
C LEU A 298 -28.40 9.22 -1.20
N LEU A 299 -27.54 10.04 -1.80
CA LEU A 299 -27.48 11.47 -1.52
C LEU A 299 -28.47 12.27 -2.37
N ASP A 300 -28.59 11.96 -3.66
CA ASP A 300 -29.53 12.56 -4.60
C ASP A 300 -30.34 11.48 -5.36
N ARG A 301 -31.43 11.04 -4.74
CA ARG A 301 -32.32 9.99 -5.30
C ARG A 301 -32.98 10.37 -6.62
N LYS A 302 -33.03 11.66 -6.98
CA LYS A 302 -33.64 12.13 -8.23
C LYS A 302 -32.66 12.10 -9.40
N SER A 303 -31.35 12.09 -9.13
CA SER A 303 -30.32 12.17 -10.17
C SER A 303 -30.18 10.89 -10.99
N ILE A 304 -30.29 9.72 -10.35
CA ILE A 304 -30.02 8.42 -10.98
C ILE A 304 -30.97 7.34 -10.47
N ARG A 305 -31.25 6.33 -11.31
CA ARG A 305 -32.07 5.17 -10.94
C ARG A 305 -31.27 4.19 -10.09
N ALA A 306 -31.91 3.55 -9.12
CA ALA A 306 -31.31 2.51 -8.25
C ALA A 306 -30.78 1.29 -9.03
N ALA A 307 -31.25 1.07 -10.26
CA ALA A 307 -30.80 -0.01 -11.11
C ALA A 307 -29.30 0.09 -11.46
N TYR A 308 -28.76 1.30 -11.65
CA TYR A 308 -27.37 1.47 -12.07
C TYR A 308 -26.34 0.94 -11.05
N PRO A 309 -26.37 1.34 -9.76
CA PRO A 309 -25.44 0.76 -8.78
C PRO A 309 -25.64 -0.76 -8.63
N LEU A 310 -26.88 -1.25 -8.73
CA LEU A 310 -27.17 -2.68 -8.64
C LEU A 310 -26.57 -3.49 -9.80
N VAL A 311 -26.63 -2.96 -11.03
CA VAL A 311 -26.02 -3.59 -12.21
C VAL A 311 -24.50 -3.71 -12.04
N PHE A 312 -23.82 -2.66 -11.59
CA PHE A 312 -22.37 -2.71 -11.37
C PHE A 312 -22.00 -3.60 -10.17
N LEU A 313 -22.86 -3.68 -9.15
CA LEU A 313 -22.69 -4.65 -8.07
C LEU A 313 -22.82 -6.10 -8.58
N LEU A 314 -23.78 -6.38 -9.47
CA LEU A 314 -23.93 -7.68 -10.11
C LEU A 314 -22.72 -8.02 -10.99
N LEU A 315 -22.19 -7.04 -11.75
CA LEU A 315 -20.95 -7.20 -12.53
C LEU A 315 -19.74 -7.50 -11.64
N PHE A 316 -19.64 -6.87 -10.47
CA PHE A 316 -18.62 -7.19 -9.47
C PHE A 316 -18.74 -8.63 -8.97
N ILE A 317 -19.95 -9.07 -8.59
CA ILE A 317 -20.19 -10.43 -8.09
C ILE A 317 -19.88 -11.46 -9.18
N THR A 318 -20.34 -11.23 -10.40
CA THR A 318 -20.11 -12.15 -11.53
C THR A 318 -18.63 -12.21 -11.93
N ALA A 319 -17.90 -11.09 -11.93
CA ALA A 319 -16.45 -11.09 -12.13
C ALA A 319 -15.74 -11.94 -11.05
N GLY A 320 -16.14 -11.78 -9.79
CA GLY A 320 -15.64 -12.57 -8.67
C GLY A 320 -15.93 -14.05 -8.78
N THR A 321 -17.14 -14.44 -9.17
CA THR A 321 -17.48 -15.85 -9.34
C THR A 321 -16.75 -16.48 -10.53
N VAL A 322 -16.59 -15.75 -11.64
CA VAL A 322 -15.82 -16.20 -12.80
C VAL A 322 -14.36 -16.40 -12.42
N GLN A 323 -13.75 -15.43 -11.74
CA GLN A 323 -12.36 -15.55 -11.29
C GLN A 323 -12.18 -16.68 -10.28
N GLU A 324 -13.08 -16.80 -9.30
CA GLU A 324 -13.03 -17.89 -8.34
C GLU A 324 -13.16 -19.26 -9.00
N THR A 325 -14.05 -19.39 -9.99
CA THR A 325 -14.23 -20.63 -10.75
C THR A 325 -12.98 -20.93 -11.60
N ALA A 326 -12.40 -19.92 -12.24
CA ALA A 326 -11.16 -20.07 -13.00
C ALA A 326 -9.98 -20.47 -12.09
N LEU A 327 -9.87 -19.86 -10.91
CA LEU A 327 -8.85 -20.20 -9.91
C LEU A 327 -9.00 -21.65 -9.43
N LYS A 328 -10.23 -22.12 -9.16
CA LYS A 328 -10.49 -23.51 -8.75
C LYS A 328 -10.14 -24.53 -9.83
N ARG A 329 -10.29 -24.17 -11.11
CA ARG A 329 -9.99 -25.01 -12.28
C ARG A 329 -8.55 -24.90 -12.77
N THR A 330 -7.67 -24.23 -12.03
CA THR A 330 -6.25 -24.09 -12.39
C THR A 330 -5.37 -24.68 -11.30
N GLY A 331 -4.38 -25.45 -11.72
CA GLY A 331 -3.25 -25.87 -10.89
C GLY A 331 -1.97 -25.37 -11.54
N GLU A 332 -1.07 -24.78 -10.78
CA GLU A 332 0.22 -24.35 -11.31
C GLU A 332 1.36 -24.58 -10.33
N VAL A 333 2.52 -24.96 -10.85
CA VAL A 333 3.79 -24.98 -10.13
C VAL A 333 4.47 -23.65 -10.38
N ILE A 334 4.81 -22.93 -9.31
CA ILE A 334 5.42 -21.62 -9.36
C ILE A 334 6.78 -21.69 -8.69
N VAL A 335 7.84 -21.30 -9.39
CA VAL A 335 9.14 -21.05 -8.76
C VAL A 335 9.33 -19.54 -8.67
N TYR A 336 9.31 -19.00 -7.44
CA TYR A 336 9.39 -17.56 -7.20
C TYR A 336 10.81 -17.05 -7.41
N ASN A 337 10.93 -15.81 -7.88
CA ASN A 337 12.23 -15.16 -8.15
C ASN A 337 12.72 -14.38 -6.92
N THR A 338 13.14 -15.12 -5.91
CA THR A 338 13.45 -14.55 -4.60
C THR A 338 14.95 -14.47 -4.40
N ALA A 339 15.46 -13.29 -4.09
CA ALA A 339 16.89 -13.06 -3.96
C ALA A 339 17.50 -13.93 -2.84
N GLY A 340 18.30 -14.93 -3.22
CA GLY A 340 19.13 -15.72 -2.29
C GLY A 340 18.46 -16.94 -1.64
N HIS A 341 17.15 -17.14 -1.82
CA HIS A 341 16.41 -18.30 -1.30
C HIS A 341 15.60 -18.95 -2.42
N ALA A 342 15.52 -20.27 -2.46
CA ALA A 342 14.56 -20.95 -3.32
C ALA A 342 13.20 -20.99 -2.63
N ALA A 343 12.17 -20.52 -3.33
CA ALA A 343 10.78 -20.66 -2.89
C ALA A 343 9.97 -21.24 -4.04
N VAL A 344 9.37 -22.40 -3.80
CA VAL A 344 8.52 -23.12 -4.74
C VAL A 344 7.10 -23.13 -4.17
N GLY A 345 6.13 -22.69 -4.94
CA GLY A 345 4.72 -22.77 -4.61
C GLY A 345 4.02 -23.72 -5.55
N ILE A 346 3.41 -24.77 -5.02
CA ILE A 346 2.49 -25.61 -5.77
C ILE A 346 1.08 -25.12 -5.45
N ARG A 347 0.40 -24.55 -6.44
CA ARG A 347 -0.99 -24.10 -6.32
C ARG A 347 -1.91 -25.14 -6.92
N THR A 348 -2.85 -25.62 -6.13
CA THR A 348 -3.97 -26.45 -6.60
C THR A 348 -5.26 -25.74 -6.20
N GLY A 349 -5.94 -25.14 -7.18
CA GLY A 349 -7.12 -24.33 -6.89
C GLY A 349 -6.78 -23.08 -6.05
N LYS A 350 -7.44 -22.95 -4.90
CA LYS A 350 -7.21 -21.90 -3.89
C LYS A 350 -6.16 -22.26 -2.83
N HIS A 351 -5.61 -23.46 -2.85
CA HIS A 351 -4.60 -23.90 -1.90
C HIS A 351 -3.20 -23.74 -2.50
N LEU A 352 -2.32 -23.03 -1.78
CA LEU A 352 -0.92 -22.84 -2.13
C LEU A 352 -0.07 -23.58 -1.10
N HIS A 353 0.60 -24.64 -1.53
CA HIS A 353 1.64 -25.31 -0.76
C HIS A 353 2.96 -24.62 -1.05
N SER A 354 3.45 -23.83 -0.09
CA SER A 354 4.73 -23.12 -0.23
C SER A 354 5.85 -23.93 0.43
N TYR A 355 6.92 -24.11 -0.31
CA TYR A 355 8.14 -24.80 0.07
C TYR A 355 9.29 -23.80 0.01
N ALA A 356 9.89 -23.49 1.15
CA ALA A 356 10.96 -22.51 1.24
C ALA A 356 12.12 -23.01 2.10
N ASP A 357 13.34 -22.56 1.78
CA ASP A 357 14.56 -22.88 2.52
C ASP A 357 14.67 -22.15 3.87
N SER A 358 13.88 -21.10 4.08
CA SER A 358 13.85 -20.31 5.32
C SER A 358 12.41 -20.15 5.80
N PRO A 359 12.14 -20.23 7.12
CA PRO A 359 10.85 -19.85 7.68
C PRO A 359 10.56 -18.35 7.56
N GLU A 360 11.57 -17.53 7.26
CA GLU A 360 11.35 -16.11 6.99
C GLU A 360 10.53 -15.94 5.71
N VAL A 361 9.45 -15.20 5.90
CA VAL A 361 8.42 -14.92 4.90
C VAL A 361 9.04 -14.30 3.66
N VAL A 362 9.03 -15.08 2.59
CA VAL A 362 9.28 -14.57 1.25
C VAL A 362 8.15 -13.62 0.88
N LYS A 363 8.40 -12.32 0.96
CA LYS A 363 7.42 -11.24 0.70
C LYS A 363 6.65 -11.42 -0.62
N GLU A 364 7.26 -12.05 -1.62
CA GLU A 364 6.65 -12.33 -2.91
C GLU A 364 5.58 -13.41 -2.86
N VAL A 365 5.79 -14.47 -2.07
CA VAL A 365 4.81 -15.56 -1.85
C VAL A 365 3.60 -15.02 -1.11
N ASP A 366 3.83 -14.25 -0.04
CA ASP A 366 2.78 -13.58 0.72
C ASP A 366 1.97 -12.62 -0.15
N ARG A 367 2.63 -11.88 -1.04
CA ARG A 367 1.97 -10.97 -1.97
C ARG A 367 1.11 -11.71 -2.97
N HIS A 368 1.60 -12.81 -3.53
CA HIS A 368 0.85 -13.64 -4.46
C HIS A 368 -0.36 -14.27 -3.77
N LYS A 369 -0.16 -14.89 -2.61
CA LYS A 369 -1.22 -15.43 -1.75
C LYS A 369 -2.31 -14.40 -1.49
N ALA A 370 -1.92 -13.20 -1.07
CA ALA A 370 -2.85 -12.14 -0.74
C ALA A 370 -3.63 -11.67 -1.97
N MET A 371 -2.96 -11.43 -3.12
CA MET A 371 -3.62 -10.97 -4.35
C MET A 371 -4.59 -12.00 -4.93
N ALA A 372 -4.24 -13.29 -4.88
CA ALA A 372 -5.08 -14.36 -5.42
C ALA A 372 -6.07 -14.94 -4.39
N GLY A 373 -6.10 -14.42 -3.16
CA GLY A 373 -6.98 -14.91 -2.09
C GLY A 373 -6.73 -16.37 -1.73
N LEU A 374 -5.47 -16.81 -1.76
CA LEU A 374 -5.08 -18.21 -1.57
C LEU A 374 -4.95 -18.56 -0.08
N LYS A 375 -5.32 -19.79 0.27
CA LYS A 375 -4.99 -20.41 1.56
C LYS A 375 -3.62 -21.05 1.44
N GLU A 376 -2.71 -20.73 2.34
CA GLU A 376 -1.33 -21.21 2.27
C GLU A 376 -1.04 -22.25 3.35
N THR A 377 -0.40 -23.34 2.96
CA THR A 377 0.24 -24.29 3.85
C THR A 377 1.74 -24.18 3.66
N LYS A 378 2.45 -23.77 4.72
CA LYS A 378 3.90 -23.58 4.69
C LYS A 378 4.61 -24.87 5.07
N ASN A 379 5.52 -25.32 4.22
CA ASN A 379 6.37 -26.47 4.44
C ASN A 379 7.84 -26.03 4.39
N LEU A 380 8.62 -26.39 5.42
CA LEU A 380 10.05 -26.12 5.43
C LEU A 380 10.79 -27.23 4.67
N LEU A 381 11.67 -26.85 3.75
CA LEU A 381 12.45 -27.81 2.97
C LEU A 381 13.69 -28.30 3.74
N ASN A 382 13.56 -29.42 4.46
CA ASN A 382 14.69 -30.11 5.08
C ASN A 382 15.31 -31.13 4.11
N GLY A 383 16.27 -30.71 3.28
CA GLY A 383 16.92 -31.59 2.28
C GLY A 383 16.13 -31.75 0.97
N ASN A 384 16.39 -32.82 0.22
CA ASN A 384 15.71 -33.09 -1.06
C ASN A 384 14.25 -33.45 -0.82
N ALA A 385 13.33 -32.78 -1.53
CA ALA A 385 11.91 -33.05 -1.45
C ALA A 385 11.43 -33.65 -2.77
N PHE A 386 10.92 -34.88 -2.71
CA PHE A 386 10.22 -35.51 -3.82
C PHE A 386 8.71 -35.38 -3.59
N LEU A 387 8.05 -34.64 -4.46
CA LEU A 387 6.63 -34.31 -4.36
C LEU A 387 5.88 -35.02 -5.48
N ARG A 388 4.85 -35.79 -5.11
CA ARG A 388 3.91 -36.39 -6.04
C ARG A 388 2.62 -35.57 -6.03
N ILE A 389 2.24 -35.05 -7.19
CA ILE A 389 1.00 -34.28 -7.36
C ILE A 389 0.10 -35.06 -8.30
N GLY A 390 -1.03 -35.54 -7.79
CA GLY A 390 -2.07 -36.19 -8.57
C GLY A 390 -3.37 -36.22 -7.79
N ASN A 391 -4.49 -35.98 -8.48
CA ASN A 391 -5.81 -36.24 -7.92
C ASN A 391 -6.11 -37.72 -8.07
N SER A 392 -6.47 -38.40 -6.97
CA SER A 392 -6.85 -39.83 -7.04
C SER A 392 -8.21 -40.06 -7.73
N GLU A 393 -8.96 -39.00 -8.04
CA GLU A 393 -10.33 -39.07 -8.58
C GLU A 393 -10.44 -38.70 -10.07
N ASP A 394 -9.51 -37.90 -10.60
CA ASP A 394 -9.46 -37.55 -12.03
C ASP A 394 -8.18 -38.13 -12.61
N ASN A 395 -8.32 -38.95 -13.66
CA ASN A 395 -7.31 -39.72 -14.40
C ASN A 395 -6.20 -38.85 -15.07
N THR A 396 -5.65 -37.90 -14.33
CA THR A 396 -4.57 -37.00 -14.71
C THR A 396 -3.24 -37.64 -14.30
N GLU A 397 -2.25 -37.63 -15.21
CA GLU A 397 -0.91 -38.18 -14.96
C GLU A 397 -0.37 -37.66 -13.62
N ASN A 398 0.12 -38.57 -12.77
CA ASN A 398 0.76 -38.20 -11.51
C ASN A 398 2.06 -37.46 -11.84
N LEU A 399 2.12 -36.17 -11.55
CA LEU A 399 3.28 -35.34 -11.83
C LEU A 399 4.27 -35.45 -10.67
N HIS A 400 5.50 -35.85 -10.99
CA HIS A 400 6.59 -36.05 -10.04
C HIS A 400 7.54 -34.85 -10.08
N ILE A 401 7.61 -34.10 -8.97
CA ILE A 401 8.47 -32.91 -8.85
C ILE A 401 9.58 -33.22 -7.86
N LEU A 402 10.83 -33.04 -8.30
CA LEU A 402 12.01 -33.13 -7.44
C LEU A 402 12.56 -31.74 -7.15
N ILE A 403 12.58 -31.35 -5.88
CA ILE A 403 13.29 -30.15 -5.40
C ILE A 403 14.60 -30.61 -4.76
N THR A 404 15.74 -30.25 -5.35
CA THR A 404 17.07 -30.75 -4.92
C THR A 404 18.13 -29.66 -4.90
N ASP A 405 19.07 -29.76 -3.95
CA ASP A 405 20.28 -28.92 -3.89
C ASP A 405 21.50 -29.53 -4.58
N ARG A 406 21.37 -30.76 -5.12
CA ARG A 406 22.42 -31.47 -5.86
C ARG A 406 21.85 -32.22 -7.07
N LEU A 407 22.61 -32.25 -8.16
CA LEU A 407 22.35 -33.12 -9.31
C LEU A 407 23.43 -34.21 -9.34
N THR A 408 23.08 -35.39 -8.85
CA THR A 408 23.94 -36.59 -8.84
C THR A 408 23.20 -37.76 -9.47
N ASN A 409 23.90 -38.77 -9.98
CA ASN A 409 23.33 -40.00 -10.58
C ASN A 409 22.51 -40.87 -9.59
N THR A 410 22.30 -40.40 -8.36
CA THR A 410 21.55 -41.08 -7.29
C THR A 410 20.10 -40.60 -7.18
N ILE A 411 19.62 -39.80 -8.13
CA ILE A 411 18.20 -39.42 -8.19
C ILE A 411 17.39 -40.70 -8.48
N PRO A 412 16.28 -40.96 -7.75
CA PRO A 412 15.54 -42.20 -7.90
C PRO A 412 15.08 -42.41 -9.34
N GLU A 413 15.53 -43.50 -9.97
CA GLU A 413 15.16 -43.90 -11.33
C GLU A 413 13.66 -44.23 -11.47
N LYS A 414 12.96 -44.53 -10.35
CA LYS A 414 11.51 -44.80 -10.35
C LYS A 414 10.81 -44.27 -9.10
N PRO A 415 9.75 -43.44 -9.24
CA PRO A 415 9.31 -42.79 -10.49
C PRO A 415 10.26 -41.66 -10.89
N ALA A 416 10.61 -41.57 -12.17
CA ALA A 416 11.44 -40.48 -12.70
C ALA A 416 10.72 -39.13 -12.55
N PRO A 417 11.42 -38.04 -12.19
CA PRO A 417 10.80 -36.72 -12.03
C PRO A 417 10.47 -36.07 -13.39
N ASP A 418 9.22 -35.62 -13.53
CA ASP A 418 8.76 -34.81 -14.66
C ASP A 418 9.32 -33.39 -14.61
N ILE A 419 9.48 -32.82 -13.41
CA ILE A 419 10.03 -31.47 -13.20
C ILE A 419 11.12 -31.53 -12.13
N ILE A 420 12.31 -31.02 -12.47
CA ILE A 420 13.42 -30.89 -11.52
C ILE A 420 13.64 -29.41 -11.22
N ILE A 421 13.61 -29.04 -9.94
CA ILE A 421 13.85 -27.68 -9.47
C ILE A 421 15.14 -27.66 -8.66
N LEU A 422 16.12 -26.91 -9.15
CA LEU A 422 17.43 -26.76 -8.52
C LEU A 422 17.46 -25.57 -7.56
N ARG A 423 18.01 -25.81 -6.38
CA ARG A 423 18.23 -24.78 -5.35
C ARG A 423 19.70 -24.69 -4.92
N GLY A 424 20.03 -23.65 -4.15
CA GLY A 424 21.39 -23.40 -3.64
C GLY A 424 22.22 -22.44 -4.51
N LYS A 425 23.30 -21.88 -3.93
CA LYS A 425 24.18 -20.92 -4.63
C LYS A 425 25.02 -21.58 -5.72
N ASN A 426 25.64 -22.71 -5.38
CA ASN A 426 26.44 -23.53 -6.28
C ASN A 426 26.04 -25.01 -6.05
N PRO A 427 24.90 -25.46 -6.61
CA PRO A 427 24.57 -26.88 -6.55
C PRO A 427 25.69 -27.67 -7.26
N PRO A 428 26.25 -28.72 -6.64
CA PRO A 428 27.13 -29.64 -7.34
C PRO A 428 26.33 -30.35 -8.42
N VAL A 429 26.82 -30.26 -9.66
CA VAL A 429 26.26 -30.93 -10.84
C VAL A 429 27.30 -31.93 -11.29
N ASP A 430 26.93 -33.20 -11.36
CA ASP A 430 27.78 -34.24 -11.94
C ASP A 430 27.72 -34.15 -13.47
N ASN A 431 28.88 -34.13 -14.14
CA ASN A 431 28.96 -33.95 -15.59
C ASN A 431 28.42 -35.15 -16.39
N THR A 432 28.22 -36.29 -15.72
CA THR A 432 27.65 -37.52 -16.30
C THR A 432 26.13 -37.61 -16.15
N PHE A 433 25.49 -36.63 -15.52
CA PHE A 433 24.03 -36.63 -15.37
C PHE A 433 23.38 -36.42 -16.73
N THR A 434 22.60 -37.40 -17.20
CA THR A 434 21.80 -37.27 -18.42
C THR A 434 20.34 -37.10 -18.02
N LEU A 435 19.68 -36.03 -18.51
CA LEU A 435 18.23 -35.89 -18.36
C LEU A 435 17.57 -37.07 -19.09
N ASP A 436 16.71 -37.78 -18.37
CA ASP A 436 15.86 -38.81 -18.97
C ASP A 436 14.87 -38.15 -19.93
N SER A 437 14.52 -38.83 -21.04
CA SER A 437 13.63 -38.27 -22.08
C SER A 437 12.22 -37.90 -21.58
N CYS A 438 11.85 -38.35 -20.37
CA CYS A 438 10.57 -38.07 -19.73
C CYS A 438 10.55 -36.76 -18.92
N THR A 439 11.70 -36.14 -18.62
CA THR A 439 11.72 -34.90 -17.83
C THR A 439 11.27 -33.71 -18.69
N LYS A 440 10.07 -33.20 -18.41
CA LYS A 440 9.41 -32.11 -19.14
C LYS A 440 10.06 -30.75 -18.91
N ALA A 441 10.61 -30.47 -17.72
CA ALA A 441 11.27 -29.19 -17.43
C ALA A 441 12.36 -29.25 -16.35
N LEU A 442 13.46 -28.53 -16.58
CA LEU A 442 14.51 -28.27 -15.59
C LEU A 442 14.50 -26.79 -15.22
N VAL A 443 14.26 -26.47 -13.94
CA VAL A 443 14.15 -25.09 -13.46
C VAL A 443 15.29 -24.77 -12.52
N ALA A 444 16.16 -23.85 -12.93
CA ALA A 444 17.19 -23.29 -12.08
C ALA A 444 16.59 -22.17 -11.20
N GLY A 445 16.51 -22.43 -9.90
CA GLY A 445 16.02 -21.47 -8.92
C GLY A 445 16.87 -20.19 -8.85
N PRO A 446 16.34 -19.13 -8.22
CA PRO A 446 16.95 -17.79 -8.22
C PRO A 446 18.31 -17.73 -7.49
N GLY A 447 18.62 -18.72 -6.65
CA GLY A 447 19.88 -18.83 -5.91
C GLY A 447 21.07 -19.29 -6.77
N VAL A 448 20.85 -20.01 -7.87
CA VAL A 448 21.90 -20.71 -8.63
C VAL A 448 22.80 -19.71 -9.39
N GLN A 449 24.10 -19.72 -9.10
CA GLN A 449 25.12 -18.85 -9.71
C GLN A 449 26.00 -19.58 -10.74
N ASN A 450 26.24 -20.88 -10.58
CA ASN A 450 27.09 -21.67 -11.47
C ASN A 450 26.37 -22.05 -12.77
N ARG A 451 26.43 -21.17 -13.77
CA ARG A 451 25.67 -21.27 -15.03
C ARG A 451 26.28 -22.22 -16.06
N SER A 452 27.60 -22.28 -16.13
CA SER A 452 28.32 -23.08 -17.14
C SER A 452 28.15 -24.58 -16.95
N ALA A 453 28.03 -25.03 -15.69
CA ALA A 453 27.80 -26.45 -15.37
C ALA A 453 26.34 -26.91 -15.59
N VAL A 454 25.37 -25.99 -15.49
CA VAL A 454 23.95 -26.31 -15.68
C VAL A 454 23.53 -26.16 -17.14
N GLY A 455 24.14 -25.23 -17.89
CA GLY A 455 23.84 -24.98 -19.30
C GLY A 455 24.37 -26.03 -20.29
N SER A 456 25.24 -26.95 -19.86
CA SER A 456 25.72 -28.08 -20.67
C SER A 456 24.74 -29.26 -20.74
N LEU A 457 23.68 -29.24 -19.93
CA LEU A 457 22.55 -30.18 -19.98
C LEU A 457 21.55 -29.65 -21.03
N ASN A 458 21.13 -30.49 -21.97
CA ASN A 458 20.34 -30.16 -23.18
C ASN A 458 19.36 -28.97 -23.06
N ALA A 459 19.42 -28.10 -24.06
CA ALA A 459 19.08 -26.67 -23.97
C ALA A 459 17.60 -26.27 -24.21
N ASP A 460 16.69 -27.20 -24.50
CA ASP A 460 15.33 -26.83 -24.94
C ASP A 460 14.30 -26.69 -23.80
N THR A 461 14.60 -27.15 -22.58
CA THR A 461 13.65 -27.14 -21.43
C THR A 461 14.19 -26.49 -20.15
N LEU A 462 15.33 -25.78 -20.22
CA LEU A 462 16.00 -25.17 -19.08
C LEU A 462 15.53 -23.73 -18.81
N HIS A 463 14.89 -23.50 -17.66
CA HIS A 463 14.44 -22.16 -17.25
C HIS A 463 15.24 -21.57 -16.09
N PHE A 464 15.90 -20.43 -16.34
CA PHE A 464 16.53 -19.61 -15.30
C PHE A 464 15.55 -18.56 -14.74
N VAL A 465 15.07 -18.78 -13.52
CA VAL A 465 14.10 -17.92 -12.82
C VAL A 465 14.62 -16.49 -12.61
N ARG A 466 15.93 -16.32 -12.44
CA ARG A 466 16.54 -15.01 -12.21
C ARG A 466 16.44 -14.06 -13.42
N ASN A 467 16.38 -14.60 -14.64
CA ASN A 467 16.34 -13.81 -15.87
C ASN A 467 14.91 -13.64 -16.41
N HIS A 468 14.07 -14.66 -16.29
CA HIS A 468 12.73 -14.69 -16.90
C HIS A 468 11.59 -14.32 -15.92
N GLY A 469 11.92 -14.06 -14.65
CA GLY A 469 10.93 -13.90 -13.60
C GLY A 469 10.45 -15.25 -13.07
N ALA A 470 9.34 -15.24 -12.32
CA ALA A 470 8.81 -16.47 -11.73
C ALA A 470 8.45 -17.49 -12.83
N PHE A 471 8.95 -18.71 -12.70
CA PHE A 471 8.56 -19.81 -13.58
C PHE A 471 7.16 -20.30 -13.19
N ARG A 472 6.30 -20.55 -14.17
CA ARG A 472 4.94 -21.08 -13.98
C ARG A 472 4.73 -22.25 -14.92
N PHE A 473 4.30 -23.38 -14.39
CA PHE A 473 3.94 -24.57 -15.17
C PHE A 473 2.51 -24.98 -14.84
N ASN A 474 1.66 -25.14 -15.85
CA ASN A 474 0.24 -25.48 -15.65
C ASN A 474 0.08 -27.00 -15.44
N LEU A 475 -0.44 -27.40 -14.29
CA LEU A 475 -0.62 -28.81 -13.92
C LEU A 475 -1.77 -29.49 -14.67
N LEU A 476 -2.76 -28.72 -15.14
CA LEU A 476 -3.99 -29.25 -15.75
C LEU A 476 -3.95 -29.29 -17.28
N TYR A 477 -2.98 -28.60 -17.90
CA TYR A 477 -2.74 -28.61 -19.34
C TYR A 477 -1.22 -28.59 -19.61
N PRO A 478 -0.53 -29.72 -19.43
CA PRO A 478 0.94 -29.77 -19.53
C PRO A 478 1.48 -29.54 -20.95
N ASP A 479 0.63 -29.65 -21.99
CA ASP A 479 1.01 -29.52 -23.41
C ASP A 479 0.76 -28.10 -24.00
N LYS A 480 0.37 -27.12 -23.18
CA LYS A 480 0.14 -25.71 -23.57
C LYS A 480 0.91 -24.76 -22.66
#